data_AF-Q1AT89-F1
#
_entry.id   AF-Q1AT89-F1
#
_cell.length_a   1.000
_cell.length_b   1.000
_cell.length_c   1.000
_cell.angle_alpha   90.00
_cell.angle_beta   90.00
_cell.angle_gamma   90.00
#
_symmetry.space_group_name_H-M   'P 1'
#
loop_
_entity.id
_entity.type
_entity.pdbx_description
1 polymer ?
#
loop_
_entity_poly.entity_id
_entity_poly.type
_entity_poly.pdbx_seq_one_letter_code
_entity_poly.pdbx_strand_id
1 'polypeptide(L)'
;MDLLMVRDRSTGRFLYTERLERRPGETPWEYVRRSVRREARIREHFAGRSVQVIVGWGVGSVEEFLRSYPEYGPGQQLAGGE
;
A
#
# COMPACT_ATOMS: atom_id res chain seq x y z
N MET A 1 11.48 -2.04 -7.50
CA MET A 1 10.18 -1.35 -7.63
C MET A 1 9.50 -1.50 -6.29
N ASP A 2 8.84 -0.45 -5.81
CA ASP A 2 8.08 -0.53 -4.55
C ASP A 2 6.61 -0.22 -4.83
N LEU A 3 5.74 -0.55 -3.87
CA LEU A 3 4.30 -0.37 -4.00
C LEU A 3 3.74 0.38 -2.78
N LEU A 4 3.10 1.52 -3.01
CA LEU A 4 2.32 2.22 -2.01
C LEU A 4 0.88 1.76 -2.10
N MET A 5 0.30 1.38 -0.98
CA MET A 5 -1.05 0.82 -0.90
C MET A 5 -1.85 1.48 0.21
N VAL A 6 -3.17 1.58 0.02
CA VAL A 6 -4.11 1.94 1.08
C VAL A 6 -5.13 0.82 1.23
N ARG A 7 -5.17 0.23 2.42
CA ARG A 7 -6.08 -0.84 2.79
C ARG A 7 -7.17 -0.30 3.71
N ASP A 8 -8.42 -0.57 3.41
CA ASP A 8 -9.53 -0.35 4.32
C ASP A 8 -9.43 -1.33 5.49
N ARG A 9 -9.45 -0.84 6.73
CA ARG A 9 -9.26 -1.71 7.90
C ARG A 9 -10.47 -2.60 8.19
N SER A 10 -11.67 -2.17 7.80
CA SER A 10 -12.91 -2.87 8.13
C SER A 10 -13.21 -4.03 7.18
N THR A 11 -12.96 -3.82 5.89
CA THR A 11 -13.22 -4.80 4.82
C THR A 11 -11.97 -5.54 4.37
N GLY A 12 -10.78 -5.02 4.72
CA GLY A 12 -9.50 -5.52 4.24
C GLY A 12 -9.25 -5.31 2.75
N ARG A 13 -10.10 -4.52 2.06
CA ARG A 13 -9.95 -4.22 0.64
C ARG A 13 -8.88 -3.16 0.40
N PHE A 14 -8.12 -3.30 -0.67
CA PHE A 14 -7.21 -2.27 -1.14
C PHE A 14 -7.98 -1.21 -1.93
N LEU A 15 -8.01 0.02 -1.39
CA LEU A 15 -8.70 1.16 -1.97
C LEU A 15 -7.82 1.94 -2.96
N TYR A 16 -6.50 1.82 -2.79
CA TYR A 16 -5.52 2.56 -3.60
C TYR A 16 -4.25 1.74 -3.74
N THR A 17 -3.66 1.79 -4.93
CA THR A 17 -2.33 1.24 -5.21
C THR A 17 -1.58 2.19 -6.13
N GLU A 18 -0.31 2.40 -5.85
CA GLU A 18 0.59 3.21 -6.68
C GLU A 18 1.97 2.56 -6.72
N ARG A 19 2.48 2.33 -7.92
CA ARG A 19 3.86 1.87 -8.10
C ARG A 19 4.82 3.03 -7.90
N LEU A 20 5.81 2.83 -7.05
CA LEU A 20 6.92 3.73 -6.83
C LEU A 20 8.11 3.20 -7.62
N GLU A 21 8.22 3.68 -8.85
CA GLU A 21 9.35 3.36 -9.73
C GLU A 21 10.46 4.38 -9.55
N ARG A 22 11.72 3.91 -9.64
CA ARG A 22 12.88 4.81 -9.69
C ARG A 22 12.91 5.52 -11.02
N ARG A 23 13.16 6.83 -10.99
CA ARG A 23 13.30 7.62 -12.22
C ARG A 23 14.73 7.46 -12.78
N PRO A 24 14.94 7.55 -14.10
CA PRO A 24 16.28 7.56 -14.67
C PRO A 24 17.13 8.67 -14.05
N GLY A 25 18.32 8.32 -13.56
CA GLY A 25 19.25 9.26 -12.91
C GLY A 25 18.88 9.67 -11.48
N GLU A 26 17.81 9.15 -10.90
CA GLU A 26 17.41 9.45 -9.51
C GLU A 26 18.33 8.75 -8.51
N THR A 27 18.91 9.52 -7.59
CA THR A 27 19.73 8.95 -6.51
C THR A 27 18.85 8.20 -5.49
N PRO A 28 19.42 7.25 -4.74
CA PRO A 28 18.68 6.54 -3.69
C PRO A 28 17.99 7.48 -2.68
N TRP A 29 18.64 8.60 -2.32
CA TRP A 29 18.07 9.56 -1.36
C TRP A 29 16.94 10.41 -1.95
N GLU A 30 17.04 10.79 -3.23
CA GLU A 30 15.94 11.49 -3.91
C GLU A 30 14.71 10.60 -4.04
N TYR A 31 14.93 9.32 -4.37
CA TYR A 31 13.89 8.32 -4.40
C TYR A 31 13.18 8.21 -3.04
N VAL A 32 13.94 8.00 -1.95
CA VAL A 32 13.38 7.90 -0.59
C VAL A 32 12.58 9.16 -0.22
N ARG A 33 13.13 10.35 -0.44
CA ARG A 33 12.42 11.61 -0.12
C ARG A 33 11.16 11.81 -0.96
N ARG A 34 11.14 11.34 -2.21
CA ARG A 34 9.94 11.41 -3.05
C ARG A 34 8.89 10.42 -2.57
N SER A 35 9.27 9.19 -2.26
CA SER A 35 8.38 8.15 -1.74
C SER A 35 7.75 8.57 -0.40
N VAL A 36 8.55 9.08 0.54
CA VAL A 36 8.05 9.58 1.84
C VAL A 36 7.09 10.75 1.67
N ARG A 37 7.42 11.72 0.80
CA ARG A 37 6.49 12.83 0.50
C ARG A 37 5.20 12.36 -0.15
N ARG A 38 5.28 11.33 -0.99
CA ARG A 38 4.09 10.76 -1.64
C ARG A 38 3.22 10.03 -0.63
N GLU A 39 3.81 9.22 0.24
CA GLU A 39 3.14 8.55 1.35
C GLU A 39 2.42 9.56 2.26
N ALA A 40 3.08 10.67 2.64
CA ALA A 40 2.48 11.73 3.45
C ALA A 40 1.22 12.33 2.78
N ARG A 41 1.29 12.64 1.47
CA ARG A 41 0.13 13.16 0.73
C ARG A 41 -1.02 12.15 0.67
N ILE A 42 -0.71 10.86 0.52
CA ILE A 42 -1.74 9.81 0.54
C ILE A 42 -2.35 9.71 1.94
N ARG A 43 -1.56 9.75 3.01
CA ARG A 43 -2.07 9.78 4.38
C ARG A 43 -3.01 10.96 4.63
N GLU A 44 -2.64 12.16 4.17
CA GLU A 44 -3.49 13.34 4.24
C GLU A 44 -4.79 13.17 3.45
N HIS A 45 -4.72 12.63 2.23
CA HIS A 45 -5.90 12.40 1.39
C HIS A 45 -6.92 11.44 2.04
N PHE A 46 -6.44 10.43 2.76
CA PHE A 46 -7.28 9.47 3.47
C PHE A 46 -7.48 9.82 4.96
N ALA A 47 -7.10 11.01 5.40
CA ALA A 47 -7.27 11.44 6.78
C ALA A 47 -8.75 11.34 7.21
N GLY A 48 -8.99 10.87 8.42
CA GLY A 48 -10.33 10.64 8.96
C GLY A 48 -11.04 9.37 8.46
N ARG A 49 -10.43 8.60 7.54
CA ARG A 49 -10.93 7.28 7.15
C ARG A 49 -10.23 6.18 7.96
N SER A 50 -10.96 5.10 8.25
CA SER A 50 -10.42 3.91 8.92
C SER A 50 -9.56 3.06 7.97
N VAL A 51 -8.45 3.61 7.49
CA VAL A 51 -7.55 2.96 6.55
C VAL A 51 -6.16 2.72 7.14
N GLN A 52 -5.38 1.89 6.45
CA GLN A 52 -3.98 1.63 6.72
C GLN A 52 -3.18 1.92 5.45
N VAL A 53 -2.21 2.83 5.54
CA VAL A 53 -1.26 3.10 4.46
C VAL A 53 -0.06 2.17 4.64
N ILE A 54 0.28 1.44 3.59
CA ILE A 54 1.29 0.37 3.60
C ILE A 54 2.27 0.64 2.47
N VAL A 55 3.57 0.48 2.76
CA VAL A 55 4.62 0.49 1.74
C VAL A 55 5.19 -0.91 1.61
N GLY A 56 4.94 -1.55 0.47
CA GLY A 56 5.57 -2.79 0.07
C GLY A 56 6.91 -2.49 -0.60
N TRP A 57 8.01 -2.68 0.12
CA TRP A 57 9.36 -2.55 -0.44
C TRP A 57 9.70 -3.77 -1.30
N GLY A 58 10.22 -3.53 -2.50
CA GLY A 58 10.66 -4.57 -3.43
C GLY A 58 9.54 -5.32 -4.16
N VAL A 59 8.27 -4.95 -3.95
CA VAL A 59 7.12 -5.61 -4.58
C VAL A 59 6.47 -4.74 -5.66
N GLY A 60 5.99 -5.37 -6.72
CA GLY A 60 5.41 -4.73 -7.89
C GLY A 60 3.88 -4.79 -7.98
N SER A 61 3.25 -5.63 -7.18
CA SER A 61 1.79 -5.80 -7.16
C SER A 61 1.26 -6.22 -5.79
N VAL A 62 -0.07 -6.08 -5.61
CA VAL A 62 -0.75 -6.50 -4.38
C VAL A 62 -0.69 -8.01 -4.22
N GLU A 63 -0.81 -8.77 -5.32
CA GLU A 63 -0.74 -10.23 -5.30
C GLU A 63 0.63 -10.74 -4.84
N GLU A 64 1.70 -10.09 -5.31
CA GLU A 64 3.06 -10.39 -4.86
C GLU A 64 3.26 -10.04 -3.38
N PHE A 65 2.74 -8.89 -2.96
CA PHE A 65 2.75 -8.47 -1.55
C PHE A 65 2.01 -9.46 -0.65
N LEU A 66 0.78 -9.85 -1.02
CA LEU A 66 -0.06 -10.76 -0.24
C LEU A 66 0.48 -12.19 -0.18
N ARG A 67 1.28 -12.62 -1.17
CA ARG A 67 1.97 -13.91 -1.09
C ARG A 67 2.96 -13.96 0.08
N SER A 68 3.59 -12.82 0.38
CA SER A 68 4.58 -12.69 1.46
C SER A 68 3.93 -12.29 2.79
N TYR A 69 2.83 -11.53 2.73
CA TYR A 69 2.12 -10.98 3.89
C TYR A 69 0.60 -11.25 3.79
N PRO A 70 0.17 -12.52 3.90
CA PRO A 70 -1.22 -12.91 3.71
C PRO A 70 -2.18 -12.30 4.74
N GLU A 71 -1.70 -11.91 5.92
CA GLU A 71 -2.46 -11.25 6.98
C GLU A 71 -3.06 -9.90 6.57
N TYR A 72 -2.53 -9.29 5.50
CA TYR A 72 -3.06 -8.05 4.92
C TYR A 72 -4.13 -8.31 3.85
N GLY A 73 -4.45 -9.57 3.54
CA GLY A 73 -5.53 -9.92 2.62
C GLY A 73 -6.90 -9.43 3.12
N PRO A 74 -7.95 -9.48 2.28
CA PRO A 74 -9.31 -9.32 2.77
C PRO A 74 -9.55 -10.34 3.87
N GLY A 75 -9.96 -9.86 5.05
CA GLY A 75 -10.26 -10.74 6.17
C GLY A 75 -11.32 -11.75 5.72
N GLN A 76 -11.12 -13.02 6.05
CA GLN A 76 -12.10 -14.09 5.84
C GLN A 76 -13.27 -13.90 6.81
N GLN A 77 -13.96 -12.77 6.71
CA GLN A 77 -15.17 -12.46 7.45
C GLN A 77 -16.22 -12.11 6.41
N LEU A 78 -16.76 -13.17 5.80
CA LEU A 78 -18.08 -13.30 5.13
C LEU A 78 -18.09 -14.64 4.36
N ALA A 79 -18.05 -15.75 5.10
CA ALA A 79 -18.48 -17.08 4.65
C ALA A 79 -18.95 -17.86 5.88
N GLY A 80 -19.92 -17.27 6.60
CA GLY A 80 -20.49 -17.78 7.83
C GLY A 80 -21.79 -17.05 8.10
N GLY A 81 -22.68 -17.08 7.11
CA GLY A 81 -24.07 -16.68 7.23
C GLY A 81 -24.91 -17.86 6.76
N GLU A 82 -25.29 -18.66 7.76
CA GLU A 82 -26.43 -19.59 7.85
C GLU A 82 -26.75 -20.52 6.66
#